data_AF-A0A956C767-F1
#
_entry.id   AF-A0A956C767-F1
#
_cell.length_a   1.000
_cell.length_b   1.000
_cell.length_c   1.000
_cell.angle_alpha   90.00
_cell.angle_beta   90.00
_cell.angle_gamma   90.00
#
_symmetry.space_group_name_H-M   'P 1'
#
loop_
_entity.id
_entity.type
_entity.pdbx_description
1 polymer ?
#
loop_
_entity_poly.entity_id
_entity_poly.type
_entity_poly.pdbx_seq_one_letter_code
_entity_poly.pdbx_strand_id
1 'polypeptide(L)'
;MGSEERARVVVRGVALLAACSALAVACGTSNGGVDNNDPALPPDRTAVAPDPTERPAFDASLPPDEDAGDGGGAAGDGGVCADPDDQGGASNVARALPDTNDCDNSTKSAKGVINGAADVDYFKFVATDKTGCSIDLGFGTSAPGLELCVWPACMTGTTTLSKCTGGTRTKNPQTNEDGCCMKSPGNMVPEYDCPGLFDDDSATFFVRLRSAGANQCIPYTWTYKF
;
A
#
# COMPACT_ATOMS: atom_id res chain seq x y z
N MET A 1 43.86 -24.33 14.54
CA MET A 1 43.85 -22.99 13.92
C MET A 1 42.53 -22.36 14.30
N GLY A 2 42.56 -21.53 15.34
CA GLY A 2 41.37 -20.92 15.94
C GLY A 2 40.95 -19.67 15.17
N SER A 3 39.65 -19.45 15.08
CA SER A 3 39.07 -18.19 14.63
C SER A 3 38.33 -17.59 15.83
N GLU A 4 38.90 -16.52 16.37
CA GLU A 4 38.28 -15.70 17.42
C GLU A 4 37.25 -14.78 16.78
N GLU A 5 35.97 -15.03 17.06
CA GLU A 5 34.86 -14.18 16.64
C GLU A 5 34.69 -13.04 17.66
N ARG A 6 35.05 -11.81 17.26
CA ARG A 6 34.91 -10.62 18.10
C ARG A 6 33.50 -10.04 17.94
N ALA A 7 32.66 -10.26 18.95
CA ALA A 7 31.37 -9.57 19.10
C ALA A 7 31.58 -8.06 19.28
N ARG A 8 31.03 -7.25 18.35
CA ARG A 8 30.93 -5.79 18.51
C ARG A 8 29.63 -5.47 19.25
N VAL A 9 29.75 -5.10 20.52
CA VAL A 9 28.65 -4.48 21.29
C VAL A 9 28.51 -3.03 20.84
N VAL A 10 27.41 -2.69 20.18
CA VAL A 10 27.06 -1.30 19.84
C VAL A 10 26.22 -0.73 20.98
N VAL A 11 26.85 0.02 21.88
CA VAL A 11 26.16 0.80 22.91
C VAL A 11 25.59 2.05 22.25
N ARG A 12 24.26 2.13 22.08
CA ARG A 12 23.58 3.36 21.64
C ARG A 12 23.34 4.24 22.88
N GLY A 13 24.09 5.34 22.98
CA GLY A 13 23.90 6.36 23.99
C GLY A 13 22.61 7.14 23.77
N VAL A 14 21.80 7.24 24.82
CA VAL A 14 20.63 8.12 24.90
C VAL A 14 21.14 9.56 25.05
N ALA A 15 20.97 10.36 24.00
CA ALA A 15 21.23 11.80 24.06
C ALA A 15 19.91 12.53 24.34
N LEU A 16 19.70 12.89 25.61
CA LEU A 16 18.76 13.94 26.01
C LEU A 16 19.29 15.28 25.48
N LEU A 17 18.55 15.95 24.61
CA LEU A 17 18.82 17.36 24.26
C LEU A 17 17.55 18.19 24.48
N ALA A 18 17.72 19.13 25.41
CA ALA A 18 16.72 20.01 25.96
C ALA A 18 16.22 21.04 24.94
N ALA A 19 14.96 21.44 25.14
CA ALA A 19 14.30 22.53 24.45
C ALA A 19 14.97 23.89 24.72
N CYS A 20 15.08 24.71 23.67
CA CYS A 20 15.26 26.16 23.78
C CYS A 20 14.34 26.85 22.78
N SER A 21 13.39 27.60 23.31
CA SER A 21 12.49 28.50 22.61
C SER A 21 13.24 29.74 22.10
N ALA A 22 12.92 30.22 20.89
CA ALA A 22 13.10 31.62 20.52
C ALA A 22 12.08 32.04 19.45
N LEU A 23 11.26 33.04 19.80
CA LEU A 23 10.42 33.79 18.89
C LEU A 23 11.28 34.60 17.89
N ALA A 24 10.82 34.72 16.65
CA ALA A 24 11.09 35.89 15.83
C ALA A 24 9.85 36.24 14.98
N VAL A 25 9.30 37.41 15.27
CA VAL A 25 8.30 38.15 14.51
C VAL A 25 8.99 38.79 13.31
N ALA A 26 8.41 38.70 12.10
CA ALA A 26 8.68 39.66 11.04
C ALA A 26 7.48 39.79 10.09
N CYS A 27 6.88 40.98 10.11
CA CYS A 27 5.88 41.46 9.17
C CYS A 27 6.43 41.50 7.74
N GLY A 28 5.65 41.00 6.78
CA GLY A 28 5.82 41.30 5.36
C GLY A 28 4.53 41.91 4.83
N THR A 29 4.41 43.24 4.87
CA THR A 29 3.36 43.98 4.14
C THR A 29 3.87 44.28 2.74
N SER A 30 3.36 43.58 1.73
CA SER A 30 3.62 43.90 0.32
C SER A 30 2.48 44.75 -0.22
N ASN A 31 2.75 46.05 -0.35
CA ASN A 31 1.95 46.98 -1.15
C ASN A 31 2.56 47.07 -2.56
N GLY A 32 1.86 46.54 -3.54
CA GLY A 32 2.01 46.82 -4.97
C GLY A 32 0.67 46.47 -5.59
N GLY A 33 -0.04 47.34 -6.30
CA GLY A 33 0.45 48.24 -7.32
C GLY A 33 -0.44 47.94 -8.53
N VAL A 34 -1.38 48.84 -8.77
CA VAL A 34 -2.43 48.86 -9.80
C VAL A 34 -2.05 48.26 -11.16
N ASP A 35 -2.90 47.37 -11.67
CA ASP A 35 -3.10 47.18 -13.11
C ASP A 35 -4.60 47.09 -13.40
N ASN A 36 -5.07 48.10 -14.14
CA ASN A 36 -6.39 48.17 -14.73
C ASN A 36 -6.49 47.11 -15.82
N ASN A 37 -7.35 46.11 -15.64
CA ASN A 37 -7.91 45.36 -16.76
C ASN A 37 -9.42 45.25 -16.58
N ASP A 38 -10.08 45.98 -17.46
CA ASP A 38 -11.50 46.09 -17.72
C ASP A 38 -12.10 44.70 -18.06
N PRO A 39 -12.99 44.12 -17.24
CA PRO A 39 -13.75 42.97 -17.65
C PRO A 39 -14.96 43.45 -18.45
N ALA A 40 -14.91 43.19 -19.76
CA ALA A 40 -16.04 43.30 -20.65
C ALA A 40 -17.33 42.74 -20.02
N LEU A 41 -18.41 43.52 -20.14
CA LEU A 41 -19.75 43.15 -19.69
C LEU A 41 -20.12 41.75 -20.22
N PRO A 42 -20.65 40.86 -19.36
CA PRO A 42 -21.16 39.57 -19.83
C PRO A 42 -22.40 39.78 -20.71
N PRO A 43 -22.62 38.91 -21.70
CA PRO A 43 -23.86 38.92 -22.47
C PRO A 43 -25.05 38.63 -21.56
N ASP A 44 -26.12 39.40 -21.76
CA ASP A 44 -27.46 39.16 -21.22
C ASP A 44 -27.88 37.70 -21.50
N ARG A 45 -27.93 36.90 -20.45
CA ARG A 45 -28.49 35.55 -20.44
C ARG A 45 -29.78 35.59 -19.63
N THR A 46 -30.84 36.10 -20.24
CA THR A 46 -32.20 35.72 -19.89
C THR A 46 -32.45 34.28 -20.34
N ALA A 47 -31.84 33.34 -19.63
CA ALA A 47 -32.19 31.93 -19.67
C ALA A 47 -32.40 31.49 -18.22
N VAL A 48 -33.66 31.20 -17.89
CA VAL A 48 -34.05 30.59 -16.61
C VAL A 48 -33.26 29.29 -16.46
N ALA A 49 -32.37 29.25 -15.47
CA ALA A 49 -31.68 28.02 -15.11
C ALA A 49 -32.72 27.03 -14.55
N PRO A 50 -32.80 25.79 -15.07
CA PRO A 50 -33.59 24.75 -14.43
C PRO A 50 -33.01 24.45 -13.05
N ASP A 51 -33.88 24.26 -12.07
CA ASP A 51 -33.54 23.94 -10.69
C ASP A 51 -32.65 22.68 -10.63
N PRO A 52 -31.42 22.75 -10.09
CA PRO A 52 -30.50 21.61 -10.03
C PRO A 52 -30.91 20.54 -9.01
N THR A 53 -32.03 20.72 -8.29
CA THR A 53 -32.56 19.73 -7.35
C THR A 53 -33.61 18.81 -7.96
N GLU A 54 -34.09 19.08 -9.17
CA GLU A 54 -35.13 18.27 -9.80
C GLU A 54 -34.50 17.12 -10.59
N ARG A 55 -34.44 15.94 -9.94
CA ARG A 55 -34.04 14.68 -10.58
C ARG A 55 -35.03 14.40 -11.72
N PRO A 56 -34.59 14.16 -12.97
CA PRO A 56 -35.49 13.87 -14.07
C PRO A 56 -36.46 12.75 -13.70
N ALA A 57 -37.75 12.93 -14.01
CA ALA A 57 -38.74 11.89 -13.82
C ALA A 57 -38.30 10.64 -14.61
N PHE A 58 -38.35 9.47 -13.94
CA PHE A 58 -38.04 8.20 -14.57
C PHE A 58 -39.02 7.96 -15.73
N ASP A 59 -38.51 7.94 -16.95
CA ASP A 59 -39.29 7.59 -18.13
C ASP A 59 -39.38 6.07 -18.24
N ALA A 60 -40.51 5.52 -17.80
CA ALA A 60 -40.81 4.09 -17.89
C ALA A 60 -41.16 3.62 -19.32
N SER A 61 -41.08 4.52 -20.32
CA SER A 61 -41.41 4.24 -21.71
C SER A 61 -40.21 3.78 -22.55
N LEU A 62 -39.03 3.67 -21.95
CA LEU A 62 -37.87 3.12 -22.64
C LEU A 62 -38.14 1.63 -22.95
N PRO A 63 -38.07 1.22 -24.24
CA PRO A 63 -38.19 -0.18 -24.58
C PRO A 63 -37.11 -0.98 -23.85
N PRO A 64 -37.37 -2.23 -23.44
CA PRO A 64 -36.32 -3.08 -22.88
C PRO A 64 -35.20 -3.17 -23.92
N ASP A 65 -33.97 -2.84 -23.51
CA ASP A 65 -32.78 -3.12 -24.31
C ASP A 65 -32.68 -4.65 -24.45
N GLU A 66 -33.13 -5.18 -25.58
CA GLU A 66 -33.10 -6.63 -25.87
C GLU A 66 -31.70 -7.15 -26.25
N ASP A 67 -30.64 -6.35 -26.09
CA ASP A 67 -29.27 -6.79 -26.34
C ASP A 67 -28.27 -6.15 -25.36
N ALA A 68 -28.21 -6.70 -24.15
CA ALA A 68 -26.97 -6.71 -23.37
C ALA A 68 -26.96 -7.96 -22.50
N GLY A 69 -26.44 -9.06 -23.06
CA GLY A 69 -26.20 -10.30 -22.36
C GLY A 69 -25.39 -10.06 -21.09
N ASP A 70 -26.10 -10.06 -19.96
CA ASP A 70 -25.54 -10.24 -18.64
C ASP A 70 -25.13 -11.71 -18.50
N GLY A 71 -23.84 -11.89 -18.25
CA GLY A 71 -23.16 -13.19 -18.31
C GLY A 71 -21.85 -13.12 -19.08
N GLY A 72 -21.00 -12.15 -18.75
CA GLY A 72 -19.60 -12.07 -19.18
C GLY A 72 -18.79 -13.25 -18.65
N GLY A 73 -19.06 -14.45 -19.18
CA GLY A 73 -18.22 -15.62 -19.05
C GLY A 73 -16.97 -15.45 -19.89
N ALA A 74 -15.83 -15.53 -19.22
CA ALA A 74 -14.50 -15.89 -19.70
C ALA A 74 -14.32 -15.94 -21.24
N ALA A 75 -13.89 -14.84 -21.84
CA ALA A 75 -13.36 -14.84 -23.20
C ALA A 75 -11.83 -14.92 -23.15
N GLY A 76 -11.27 -16.08 -23.50
CA GLY A 76 -9.87 -16.20 -23.91
C GLY A 76 -9.14 -17.49 -23.53
N ASP A 77 -9.57 -18.65 -24.03
CA ASP A 77 -8.69 -19.82 -24.14
C ASP A 77 -7.71 -19.63 -25.32
N GLY A 78 -6.44 -19.96 -25.08
CA GLY A 78 -5.34 -19.77 -26.02
C GLY A 78 -3.95 -19.66 -25.38
N GLY A 79 -3.89 -19.70 -24.05
CA GLY A 79 -2.66 -19.70 -23.25
C GLY A 79 -2.96 -19.35 -21.80
N VAL A 80 -3.93 -20.04 -21.19
CA VAL A 80 -4.45 -19.71 -19.86
C VAL A 80 -3.38 -20.00 -18.82
N CYS A 81 -2.85 -18.94 -18.25
CA CYS A 81 -1.98 -19.05 -17.09
C CYS A 81 -2.87 -19.32 -15.90
N ALA A 82 -3.01 -20.62 -15.62
CA ALA A 82 -3.82 -21.08 -14.51
C ALA A 82 -3.19 -20.56 -13.20
N ASP A 83 -3.90 -19.65 -12.54
CA ASP A 83 -3.69 -19.39 -11.11
C ASP A 83 -4.82 -20.06 -10.33
N PRO A 84 -4.66 -21.33 -9.94
CA PRO A 84 -5.66 -22.03 -9.15
C PRO A 84 -5.74 -21.51 -7.70
N ASP A 85 -4.77 -20.71 -7.26
CA ASP A 85 -4.66 -20.18 -5.90
C ASP A 85 -5.12 -18.71 -5.79
N ASP A 86 -5.60 -18.10 -6.89
CA ASP A 86 -6.17 -16.75 -6.90
C ASP A 86 -7.43 -16.69 -6.01
N GLN A 87 -7.32 -15.98 -4.89
CA GLN A 87 -8.42 -15.78 -3.94
C GLN A 87 -9.16 -14.44 -4.13
N GLY A 88 -8.91 -13.76 -5.25
CA GLY A 88 -9.58 -12.55 -5.67
C GLY A 88 -8.77 -11.27 -5.42
N GLY A 89 -9.01 -10.28 -6.28
CA GLY A 89 -8.28 -9.00 -6.33
C GLY A 89 -8.61 -7.98 -5.24
N ALA A 90 -8.91 -8.39 -4.00
CA ALA A 90 -9.20 -7.46 -2.90
C ALA A 90 -8.66 -7.90 -1.53
N SER A 91 -8.28 -6.93 -0.69
CA SER A 91 -7.68 -7.17 0.63
C SER A 91 -8.60 -7.89 1.64
N ASN A 92 -9.91 -7.73 1.54
CA ASN A 92 -10.87 -8.37 2.45
C ASN A 92 -10.99 -9.89 2.24
N VAL A 93 -10.65 -10.37 1.04
CA VAL A 93 -10.59 -11.80 0.68
C VAL A 93 -9.14 -12.29 0.54
N ALA A 94 -8.17 -11.50 1.01
CA ALA A 94 -6.75 -11.85 0.95
C ALA A 94 -6.47 -13.26 1.49
N ARG A 95 -5.66 -14.01 0.75
CA ARG A 95 -5.20 -15.34 1.13
C ARG A 95 -4.46 -15.28 2.46
N ALA A 96 -4.99 -15.97 3.46
CA ALA A 96 -4.31 -16.10 4.74
C ALA A 96 -3.06 -16.98 4.60
N LEU A 97 -1.93 -16.47 5.06
CA LEU A 97 -0.69 -17.20 5.21
C LEU A 97 -0.48 -17.57 6.69
N PRO A 98 0.40 -18.55 6.98
CA PRO A 98 0.73 -18.89 8.37
C PRO A 98 1.31 -17.68 9.11
N ASP A 99 0.80 -17.47 10.32
CA ASP A 99 1.30 -16.46 11.24
C ASP A 99 2.77 -16.72 11.63
N THR A 100 3.45 -15.67 12.08
CA THR A 100 4.87 -15.71 12.44
C THR A 100 5.17 -14.90 13.70
N ASN A 101 6.39 -15.05 14.21
CA ASN A 101 6.94 -14.23 15.27
C ASN A 101 8.44 -14.08 15.09
N ASP A 102 8.99 -13.03 15.67
CA ASP A 102 10.39 -12.62 15.58
C ASP A 102 11.37 -13.61 16.26
N CYS A 103 10.86 -14.57 17.03
CA CYS A 103 11.66 -15.70 17.54
C CYS A 103 11.79 -16.87 16.55
N ASP A 104 10.90 -17.00 15.56
CA ASP A 104 10.92 -18.13 14.61
C ASP A 104 12.14 -18.06 13.69
N ASN A 105 12.65 -16.85 13.41
CA ASN A 105 13.84 -16.59 12.59
C ASN A 105 13.83 -17.24 11.19
N SER A 106 12.68 -17.75 10.75
CA SER A 106 12.53 -18.50 9.51
C SER A 106 12.03 -17.61 8.38
N THR A 107 12.66 -17.72 7.21
CA THR A 107 12.12 -17.12 5.98
C THR A 107 10.98 -18.00 5.47
N LYS A 108 9.80 -17.42 5.35
CA LYS A 108 8.61 -18.05 4.78
C LYS A 108 8.41 -17.59 3.34
N SER A 109 7.60 -18.31 2.58
CA SER A 109 7.36 -17.98 1.17
C SER A 109 5.94 -18.30 0.74
N ALA A 110 5.42 -17.52 -0.21
CA ALA A 110 4.20 -17.82 -0.94
C ALA A 110 4.44 -17.77 -2.45
N LYS A 111 3.61 -18.49 -3.19
CA LYS A 111 3.72 -18.69 -4.64
C LYS A 111 2.37 -18.43 -5.28
N GLY A 112 2.39 -18.06 -6.55
CA GLY A 112 1.23 -17.81 -7.39
C GLY A 112 1.66 -17.43 -8.80
N VAL A 113 0.71 -16.98 -9.61
CA VAL A 113 0.93 -16.58 -11.00
C VAL A 113 0.12 -15.33 -11.31
N ILE A 114 0.79 -14.19 -11.49
CA ILE A 114 0.09 -13.01 -12.01
C ILE A 114 -0.31 -13.28 -13.47
N ASN A 115 -1.60 -13.35 -13.73
CA ASN A 115 -2.24 -13.62 -15.01
C ASN A 115 -2.74 -12.32 -15.67
N GLY A 116 -1.79 -11.45 -16.05
CA GLY A 116 -2.07 -10.21 -16.75
C GLY A 116 -1.98 -8.95 -15.88
N ALA A 117 -2.23 -7.79 -16.48
CA ALA A 117 -2.01 -6.49 -15.84
C ALA A 117 -3.11 -6.09 -14.84
N ALA A 118 -4.30 -6.66 -14.99
CA ALA A 118 -5.42 -6.44 -14.07
C ALA A 118 -5.40 -7.43 -12.88
N ASP A 119 -4.55 -8.46 -12.95
CA ASP A 119 -4.48 -9.47 -11.93
C ASP A 119 -3.68 -8.98 -10.72
N VAL A 120 -4.21 -9.30 -9.54
CA VAL A 120 -3.73 -8.81 -8.26
C VAL A 120 -3.93 -9.87 -7.19
N ASP A 121 -2.83 -10.36 -6.65
CA ASP A 121 -2.86 -11.28 -5.53
C ASP A 121 -2.74 -10.54 -4.21
N TYR A 122 -3.67 -10.82 -3.30
CA TYR A 122 -3.64 -10.31 -1.94
C TYR A 122 -3.35 -11.42 -0.93
N PHE A 123 -2.47 -11.12 0.02
CA PHE A 123 -2.14 -11.99 1.14
C PHE A 123 -2.26 -11.27 2.47
N LYS A 124 -2.48 -12.03 3.53
CA LYS A 124 -2.44 -11.53 4.91
C LYS A 124 -1.81 -12.53 5.86
N PHE A 125 -1.11 -12.04 6.88
CA PHE A 125 -0.65 -12.84 8.01
C PHE A 125 -0.48 -11.96 9.24
N VAL A 126 -0.51 -12.56 10.42
CA VAL A 126 -0.19 -11.89 11.67
C VAL A 126 1.28 -12.16 12.01
N ALA A 127 2.00 -11.11 12.39
CA ALA A 127 3.33 -11.21 12.95
C ALA A 127 3.30 -10.67 14.37
N THR A 128 3.79 -11.48 15.31
CA THR A 128 3.77 -11.15 16.74
C THR A 128 5.18 -10.89 17.26
N ASP A 129 5.35 -9.76 17.94
CA ASP A 129 6.57 -9.40 18.64
C ASP A 129 6.61 -10.13 19.99
N LYS A 130 7.74 -10.78 20.27
CA LYS A 130 7.95 -11.53 21.50
C LYS A 130 9.13 -10.98 22.26
N THR A 131 8.89 -10.70 23.54
CA THR A 131 9.92 -10.25 24.48
C THR A 131 11.16 -11.15 24.45
N GLY A 132 12.31 -10.53 24.17
CA GLY A 132 13.61 -11.19 24.15
C GLY A 132 14.07 -11.66 22.77
N CYS A 133 13.29 -11.42 21.73
CA CYS A 133 13.66 -11.64 20.33
C CYS A 133 13.94 -10.30 19.64
N SER A 134 14.53 -10.37 18.44
CA SER A 134 14.85 -9.20 17.63
C SER A 134 14.13 -9.34 16.31
N ILE A 135 13.39 -8.31 15.94
CA ILE A 135 12.70 -8.22 14.66
C ILE A 135 13.74 -8.25 13.53
N ASP A 136 13.58 -9.19 12.60
CA ASP A 136 14.32 -9.24 11.33
C ASP A 136 13.31 -9.26 10.19
N LEU A 137 12.65 -8.11 10.03
CA LEU A 137 11.61 -7.91 9.05
C LEU A 137 12.20 -7.81 7.65
N GLY A 138 11.63 -8.55 6.71
CA GLY A 138 12.02 -8.45 5.32
C GLY A 138 11.01 -9.04 4.38
N PHE A 139 10.83 -8.40 3.23
CA PHE A 139 9.98 -8.85 2.14
C PHE A 139 10.81 -8.89 0.86
N GLY A 140 10.62 -9.90 0.02
CA GLY A 140 11.42 -10.01 -1.19
C GLY A 140 10.78 -10.88 -2.25
N THR A 141 11.20 -10.66 -3.49
CA THR A 141 10.86 -11.55 -4.61
C THR A 141 11.96 -11.48 -5.66
N SER A 142 12.29 -12.63 -6.24
CA SER A 142 13.25 -12.74 -7.33
C SER A 142 12.59 -12.70 -8.71
N ALA A 143 11.26 -12.83 -8.77
CA ALA A 143 10.53 -12.77 -10.03
C ALA A 143 10.51 -11.32 -10.55
N PRO A 144 11.01 -11.03 -11.76
CA PRO A 144 10.99 -9.68 -12.31
C PRO A 144 9.59 -9.28 -12.78
N GLY A 145 9.36 -7.98 -12.95
CA GLY A 145 8.13 -7.48 -13.59
C GLY A 145 6.91 -7.42 -12.67
N LEU A 146 7.11 -7.58 -11.36
CA LEU A 146 6.07 -7.44 -10.33
C LEU A 146 6.27 -6.17 -9.50
N GLU A 147 5.19 -5.69 -8.93
CA GLU A 147 5.18 -4.73 -7.82
C GLU A 147 4.71 -5.46 -6.56
N LEU A 148 5.56 -5.49 -5.53
CA LEU A 148 5.24 -6.04 -4.22
C LEU A 148 5.00 -4.88 -3.25
N CYS A 149 3.79 -4.81 -2.69
CA CYS A 149 3.40 -3.82 -1.70
C CYS A 149 3.04 -4.48 -0.38
N VAL A 150 3.36 -3.81 0.72
CA VAL A 150 3.14 -4.30 2.09
C VAL A 150 2.64 -3.15 2.95
N TRP A 151 1.56 -3.39 3.69
CA TRP A 151 0.95 -2.45 4.64
C TRP A 151 0.84 -3.10 6.02
N PRO A 152 1.68 -2.71 7.00
CA PRO A 152 1.52 -3.14 8.38
C PRO A 152 0.33 -2.44 9.04
N ALA A 153 -0.52 -3.21 9.70
CA ALA A 153 -1.63 -2.74 10.53
C ALA A 153 -1.42 -3.25 11.95
N CYS A 154 -1.03 -2.36 12.87
CA CYS A 154 -0.79 -2.72 14.26
C CYS A 154 -2.01 -3.42 14.86
N MET A 155 -1.77 -4.47 15.65
CA MET A 155 -2.86 -5.18 16.33
C MET A 155 -3.57 -4.29 17.35
N THR A 156 -2.85 -3.31 17.89
CA THR A 156 -3.38 -2.25 18.74
C THR A 156 -2.79 -0.89 18.35
N GLY A 157 -3.60 0.17 18.43
CA GLY A 157 -3.15 1.52 18.12
C GLY A 157 -3.07 1.84 16.63
N THR A 158 -2.36 2.91 16.29
CA THR A 158 -2.20 3.39 14.90
C THR A 158 -0.80 3.07 14.42
N THR A 159 -0.66 2.36 13.31
CA THR A 159 0.65 2.14 12.68
C THR A 159 1.28 3.45 12.27
N THR A 160 2.54 3.66 12.64
CA THR A 160 3.37 4.71 12.04
C THR A 160 4.44 4.09 11.16
N LEU A 161 4.63 4.64 9.96
CA LEU A 161 5.65 4.18 9.01
C LEU A 161 6.74 5.25 8.88
N SER A 162 7.97 4.91 9.26
CA SER A 162 9.10 5.84 9.31
C SER A 162 10.04 5.70 8.10
N LYS A 163 10.10 4.53 7.44
CA LYS A 163 10.95 4.34 6.26
C LYS A 163 10.56 3.11 5.44
N CYS A 164 10.95 3.11 4.17
CA CYS A 164 10.86 1.96 3.27
C CYS A 164 12.24 1.68 2.68
N THR A 165 13.07 0.89 3.35
CA THR A 165 14.39 0.54 2.79
C THR A 165 14.18 -0.42 1.62
N GLY A 166 14.76 -0.12 0.45
CA GLY A 166 14.57 -0.94 -0.76
C GLY A 166 13.22 -0.76 -1.46
N GLY A 167 12.40 0.21 -1.04
CA GLY A 167 11.10 0.51 -1.64
C GLY A 167 10.73 1.99 -1.57
N THR A 168 9.48 2.29 -1.88
CA THR A 168 8.88 3.62 -1.80
C THR A 168 7.64 3.58 -0.93
N ARG A 169 7.43 4.63 -0.12
CA ARG A 169 6.20 4.78 0.66
C ARG A 169 4.98 4.89 -0.25
N THR A 170 3.87 4.34 0.20
CA THR A 170 2.59 4.34 -0.51
C THR A 170 1.42 4.30 0.47
N LYS A 171 0.20 4.44 -0.05
CA LYS A 171 -1.04 4.19 0.68
C LYS A 171 -1.72 2.92 0.17
N ASN A 172 -2.35 2.18 1.08
CA ASN A 172 -3.23 1.08 0.70
C ASN A 172 -4.43 1.68 -0.04
N PRO A 173 -4.71 1.31 -1.30
CA PRO A 173 -5.80 1.91 -2.05
C PRO A 173 -7.20 1.60 -1.47
N GLN A 174 -7.32 0.57 -0.62
CA GLN A 174 -8.60 0.14 -0.05
C GLN A 174 -8.82 0.67 1.37
N THR A 175 -7.75 0.80 2.16
CA THR A 175 -7.83 1.16 3.60
C THR A 175 -7.14 2.50 3.93
N ASN A 176 -6.39 3.09 3.00
CA ASN A 176 -5.60 4.31 3.17
C ASN A 176 -4.51 4.24 4.26
N GLU A 177 -4.10 3.03 4.64
CA GLU A 177 -2.98 2.76 5.56
C GLU A 177 -1.63 3.03 4.89
N ASP A 178 -0.63 3.48 5.65
CA ASP A 178 0.74 3.64 5.14
C ASP A 178 1.40 2.29 4.90
N GLY A 179 2.17 2.20 3.83
CA GLY A 179 2.96 1.01 3.53
C GLY A 179 4.11 1.29 2.59
N CYS A 180 4.76 0.23 2.15
CA CYS A 180 5.88 0.28 1.25
C CYS A 180 5.60 -0.57 0.01
N CYS A 181 6.02 -0.10 -1.17
CA CYS A 181 6.05 -0.89 -2.39
C CYS A 181 7.46 -0.95 -2.95
N MET A 182 7.81 -2.06 -3.59
CA MET A 182 9.03 -2.20 -4.37
C MET A 182 8.72 -2.80 -5.74
N LYS A 183 9.48 -2.39 -6.75
CA LYS A 183 9.52 -3.07 -8.04
C LYS A 183 10.50 -4.22 -7.95
N SER A 184 10.06 -5.40 -8.37
CA SER A 184 10.85 -6.62 -8.36
C SER A 184 11.76 -6.74 -9.59
N PRO A 185 12.89 -7.46 -9.47
CA PRO A 185 13.35 -8.22 -8.31
C PRO A 185 13.98 -7.34 -7.22
N GLY A 186 13.98 -7.81 -5.97
CA GLY A 186 14.64 -7.11 -4.87
C GLY A 186 14.10 -7.49 -3.49
N ASN A 187 14.53 -6.73 -2.48
CA ASN A 187 14.07 -6.84 -1.11
C ASN A 187 13.67 -5.46 -0.57
N MET A 188 12.72 -5.46 0.36
CA MET A 188 12.18 -4.28 1.01
C MET A 188 12.00 -4.53 2.51
N VAL A 189 12.34 -3.53 3.31
CA VAL A 189 12.18 -3.53 4.77
C VAL A 189 11.40 -2.28 5.18
N PRO A 190 10.10 -2.41 5.51
CA PRO A 190 9.34 -1.32 6.12
C PRO A 190 9.80 -1.09 7.56
N GLU A 191 10.20 0.13 7.90
CA GLU A 191 10.43 0.52 9.29
C GLU A 191 9.11 1.12 9.79
N TYR A 192 8.39 0.38 10.63
CA TYR A 192 7.14 0.81 11.26
C TYR A 192 7.23 0.71 12.78
N ASP A 193 6.27 1.31 13.46
CA ASP A 193 6.15 1.31 14.92
C ASP A 193 4.67 1.20 15.30
N CYS A 194 4.38 0.33 16.27
CA CYS A 194 3.09 0.18 16.92
C CYS A 194 3.08 0.83 18.31
N PRO A 195 2.72 2.12 18.39
CA PRO A 195 2.84 2.88 19.64
C PRO A 195 1.96 2.26 20.74
N GLY A 196 2.61 1.95 21.87
CA GLY A 196 1.96 1.34 23.04
C GLY A 196 2.83 1.42 24.29
N LEU A 197 2.29 1.00 25.43
CA LEU A 197 3.02 1.01 26.71
C LEU A 197 4.15 -0.03 26.77
N PHE A 198 4.13 -1.03 25.89
CA PHE A 198 5.01 -2.20 25.95
C PHE A 198 5.91 -2.38 24.73
N ASP A 199 5.96 -1.41 23.81
CA ASP A 199 6.74 -1.50 22.56
C ASP A 199 6.49 -2.85 21.86
N ASP A 200 5.22 -3.08 21.50
CA ASP A 200 4.75 -4.32 20.88
C ASP A 200 4.50 -4.04 19.41
N ASP A 201 5.48 -4.36 18.57
CA ASP A 201 5.40 -4.18 17.12
C ASP A 201 4.54 -5.26 16.43
N SER A 202 3.69 -5.97 17.17
CA SER A 202 2.75 -6.93 16.60
C SER A 202 1.78 -6.27 15.59
N ALA A 203 1.77 -6.80 14.38
CA ALA A 203 0.97 -6.27 13.28
C ALA A 203 0.37 -7.38 12.40
N THR A 204 -0.78 -7.07 11.82
CA THR A 204 -1.29 -7.78 10.64
C THR A 204 -0.66 -7.14 9.41
N PHE A 205 -0.03 -7.95 8.56
CA PHE A 205 0.53 -7.48 7.31
C PHE A 205 -0.43 -7.79 6.17
N PHE A 206 -0.81 -6.76 5.42
CA PHE A 206 -1.48 -6.91 4.13
C PHE A 206 -0.44 -6.80 3.02
N VAL A 207 -0.38 -7.80 2.16
CA VAL A 207 0.58 -7.86 1.06
C VAL A 207 -0.19 -7.91 -0.26
N ARG A 208 0.29 -7.18 -1.26
CA ARG A 208 -0.24 -7.19 -2.62
C ARG A 208 0.88 -7.45 -3.61
N LEU A 209 0.67 -8.40 -4.51
CA LEU A 209 1.46 -8.55 -5.74
C LEU A 209 0.60 -8.19 -6.94
N ARG A 210 1.19 -7.46 -7.89
CA ARG A 210 0.58 -7.21 -9.19
C ARG A 210 1.66 -7.10 -10.26
N SER A 211 1.27 -7.14 -11.53
CA SER A 211 2.19 -6.82 -12.62
C SER A 211 2.65 -5.35 -12.53
N ALA A 212 3.95 -5.12 -12.70
CA ALA A 212 4.52 -3.78 -12.85
C ALA A 212 4.56 -3.32 -14.33
N GLY A 213 4.10 -4.16 -15.26
CA GLY A 213 4.15 -3.94 -16.70
C GLY A 213 2.99 -4.58 -17.46
N ALA A 214 3.17 -4.80 -18.76
CA ALA A 214 2.12 -5.33 -19.65
C ALA A 214 1.70 -6.77 -19.30
N ASN A 215 0.54 -7.18 -19.83
CA ASN A 215 -0.07 -8.50 -19.66
C ASN A 215 0.94 -9.64 -19.90
N GLN A 216 1.44 -10.22 -18.82
CA GLN A 216 2.27 -11.41 -18.86
C GLN A 216 1.85 -12.35 -17.74
N CYS A 217 2.10 -13.63 -17.97
CA CYS A 217 1.97 -14.68 -16.99
C CYS A 217 3.25 -14.78 -16.19
N ILE A 218 3.27 -14.22 -15.00
CA ILE A 218 4.48 -14.10 -14.20
C ILE A 218 4.37 -15.06 -13.02
N PRO A 219 4.90 -16.29 -13.12
CA PRO A 219 5.01 -17.15 -11.96
C PRO A 219 5.97 -16.52 -10.96
N TYR A 220 5.60 -16.54 -9.69
CA TYR A 220 6.41 -15.92 -8.67
C TYR A 220 6.57 -16.78 -7.43
N THR A 221 7.62 -16.45 -6.69
CA THR A 221 7.78 -16.82 -5.30
C THR A 221 8.25 -15.56 -4.59
N TRP A 222 7.49 -15.12 -3.60
CA TRP A 222 7.92 -14.04 -2.72
C TRP A 222 8.13 -14.59 -1.31
N THR A 223 9.00 -13.92 -0.58
CA THR A 223 9.44 -14.32 0.76
C THR A 223 9.11 -13.25 1.77
N TYR A 224 8.86 -13.68 3.00
CA TYR A 224 8.72 -12.80 4.15
C TYR A 224 9.44 -13.37 5.36
N LYS A 225 9.92 -12.45 6.20
CA LYS A 225 10.51 -12.72 7.51
C LYS A 225 10.00 -11.65 8.48
N PHE A 226 9.83 -12.05 9.75
CA PHE A 226 9.55 -11.20 10.89
C PHE A 226 10.53 -11.57 12.00
#